data_AF-Q7S6E1-F1
#
_entry.id   AF-Q7S6E1-F1
#
_cell.length_a   1.000
_cell.length_b   1.000
_cell.length_c   1.000
_cell.angle_alpha   90.00
_cell.angle_beta   90.00
_cell.angle_gamma   90.00
#
_symmetry.space_group_name_H-M   'P 1'
#
loop_
_entity.id
_entity.type
_entity.pdbx_description
1 polymer ?
#
loop_
_entity_poly.entity_id
_entity_poly.type
_entity_poly.pdbx_seq_one_letter_code
_entity_poly.pdbx_strand_id
1 'polypeptide(L)'
;MLLPLKPLVAALALTGSAVVQAAPLFDSVTAFLTHLTTNPPNAAQHLDLKTPSSDPTGLNTISTLSSSAQSALQKNQAYLLLINATPFTLRRTGGHSYQMPAWDNSFPDLVQPGQSVRVYIEAKTHKDDAAEMRYVVDELGGREVEFQYRGRDGPVLQVAWKSLAAVNNPVGSVRKLVWHQGNNVPFVLAAAPSARNTNFDPTQELMASPGLPTAGWMKQGYERMHCLKLREIALPGTHNSGMSLLTGGTPLVKARPESVQCHASQMTVGKQLEAGARWFDVRPVIAGGKWATGHYTFFNGIKLPGGLAKVPGLGDLAKEIGKLGGGDKEMVLEGWQGGNGQYIADIVREVNEFTEKNPGELVVINLSHGLNTDTFSRNPDAHLSQQEWERLMTQLLAVKNRATHITQPNVDLTYLTLSDLLPPANNGDASRRGSAVLLVVDDITSDNNQRVDLSKFANQGFFFRGQLAIFDSYADTNNLNNMISDQFAKMQTHRTKADDAMFLLSWTLTQPPETTIIGSIVQYAQDANMALGEKLWAQGRMTRQTYPNVVSVDAFDGDGEVSGLVAAINWWLTGECPAL
;
A
#
# COMPACT_ATOMS: atom_id res chain seq x y z
N MET A 1 -24.24 41.84 3.51
CA MET A 1 -24.43 42.06 4.96
C MET A 1 -24.41 40.69 5.61
N LEU A 2 -23.42 40.44 6.46
CA LEU A 2 -22.93 39.14 6.95
C LEU A 2 -23.31 38.95 8.43
N LEU A 3 -23.35 37.66 8.86
CA LEU A 3 -23.34 37.10 10.24
C LEU A 3 -24.70 36.93 10.97
N PRO A 4 -24.81 36.00 11.96
CA PRO A 4 -24.29 34.61 12.00
C PRO A 4 -25.29 33.58 12.63
N LEU A 5 -25.04 32.29 12.42
CA LEU A 5 -25.71 31.16 13.11
C LEU A 5 -24.70 30.38 13.99
N LYS A 6 -24.96 30.35 15.30
CA LYS A 6 -24.54 29.39 16.36
C LYS A 6 -25.40 29.73 17.61
N PRO A 7 -25.73 28.80 18.55
CA PRO A 7 -25.21 27.44 18.75
C PRO A 7 -26.30 26.34 18.93
N LEU A 8 -25.98 25.09 18.57
CA LEU A 8 -26.71 23.89 19.02
C LEU A 8 -25.70 22.79 19.38
N VAL A 9 -25.04 22.95 20.52
CA VAL A 9 -24.26 21.90 21.19
C VAL A 9 -24.50 22.07 22.69
N ALA A 10 -25.68 21.64 23.17
CA ALA A 10 -26.01 21.58 24.61
C ALA A 10 -27.29 20.77 24.91
N ALA A 11 -27.59 19.71 24.17
CA ALA A 11 -28.79 18.91 24.43
C ALA A 11 -28.54 17.41 24.27
N LEU A 12 -27.71 16.84 25.15
CA LEU A 12 -27.70 15.40 25.44
C LEU A 12 -27.09 15.17 26.83
N ALA A 13 -27.81 15.65 27.83
CA ALA A 13 -27.76 15.13 29.19
C ALA A 13 -29.19 15.21 29.72
N LEU A 14 -29.61 14.18 30.47
CA LEU A 14 -30.91 14.02 31.14
C LEU A 14 -31.98 13.25 30.34
N THR A 15 -31.99 11.93 30.50
CA THR A 15 -33.05 11.21 31.24
C THR A 15 -32.51 9.85 31.71
N GLY A 16 -32.27 9.69 33.02
CA GLY A 16 -32.04 8.40 33.69
C GLY A 16 -33.33 7.56 33.72
N SER A 17 -33.31 6.25 34.01
CA SER A 17 -32.70 5.63 35.19
C SER A 17 -32.51 4.11 35.03
N ALA A 18 -31.32 3.60 35.38
CA ALA A 18 -31.09 2.50 36.35
C ALA A 18 -29.58 2.14 36.43
N VAL A 19 -28.98 2.58 37.54
CA VAL A 19 -27.70 2.37 38.25
C VAL A 19 -27.04 0.97 38.07
N VAL A 20 -25.73 0.67 38.16
CA VAL A 20 -24.51 1.16 38.86
C VAL A 20 -23.32 0.59 38.04
N GLN A 21 -22.22 1.25 37.65
CA GLN A 21 -21.00 1.49 38.45
C GLN A 21 -19.91 2.05 37.49
N ALA A 22 -19.52 3.33 37.62
CA ALA A 22 -18.24 3.95 37.22
C ALA A 22 -18.41 5.49 37.04
N ALA A 23 -18.12 6.24 38.10
CA ALA A 23 -17.69 7.63 38.03
C ALA A 23 -16.31 7.67 38.72
N PRO A 24 -15.26 8.22 38.07
CA PRO A 24 -15.16 9.66 37.84
C PRO A 24 -14.65 9.99 36.43
N LEU A 25 -15.46 10.64 35.60
CA LEU A 25 -14.99 11.14 34.29
C LEU A 25 -15.61 12.48 33.86
N PHE A 26 -16.46 13.10 34.68
CA PHE A 26 -17.20 14.31 34.30
C PHE A 26 -16.72 15.61 34.95
N ASP A 27 -15.82 15.58 35.94
CA ASP A 27 -15.34 16.81 36.60
C ASP A 27 -14.17 17.50 35.87
N SER A 28 -13.44 16.79 34.99
CA SER A 28 -12.23 17.32 34.36
C SER A 28 -12.48 18.21 33.13
N VAL A 29 -13.61 18.02 32.44
CA VAL A 29 -13.89 18.73 31.16
C VAL A 29 -14.44 20.13 31.41
N THR A 30 -15.29 20.30 32.43
CA THR A 30 -15.86 21.61 32.81
C THR A 30 -14.80 22.52 33.45
N ALA A 31 -13.87 21.95 34.23
CA ALA A 31 -12.73 22.69 34.78
C ALA A 31 -11.75 23.18 33.69
N PHE A 32 -11.52 22.37 32.65
CA PHE A 32 -10.63 22.71 31.53
C PHE A 32 -11.18 23.85 30.66
N LEU A 33 -12.49 23.86 30.39
CA LEU A 33 -13.16 24.92 29.61
C LEU A 33 -13.24 26.26 30.36
N THR A 34 -13.34 26.23 31.70
CA THR A 34 -13.38 27.44 32.52
C THR A 34 -11.99 28.11 32.64
N HIS A 35 -10.91 27.33 32.53
CA HIS A 35 -9.55 27.85 32.62
C HIS A 35 -9.07 28.56 31.34
N LEU A 36 -9.58 28.14 30.16
CA LEU A 36 -9.22 28.73 28.86
C LEU A 36 -9.87 30.10 28.58
N THR A 37 -10.89 30.49 29.35
CA THR A 37 -11.69 31.70 29.09
C THR A 37 -11.31 32.90 29.96
N THR A 38 -10.48 32.72 30.99
CA THR A 38 -10.27 33.75 32.03
C THR A 38 -8.86 34.35 32.11
N ASN A 39 -7.81 33.79 31.48
CA ASN A 39 -6.46 34.39 31.45
C ASN A 39 -5.58 33.90 30.25
N PRO A 40 -5.15 34.77 29.32
CA PRO A 40 -3.98 34.52 28.45
C PRO A 40 -2.75 35.21 29.08
N PRO A 41 -1.52 34.64 29.21
CA PRO A 41 -0.82 33.65 28.38
C PRO A 41 -0.07 32.55 29.21
N ASN A 42 0.81 31.76 28.57
CA ASN A 42 1.68 30.68 29.09
C ASN A 42 1.08 29.26 29.20
N ALA A 43 0.80 28.63 28.06
CA ALA A 43 0.49 27.19 27.95
C ALA A 43 1.60 26.41 27.21
N ALA A 44 2.87 26.71 27.48
CA ALA A 44 4.01 26.00 26.91
C ALA A 44 4.80 25.14 27.93
N GLN A 45 4.30 24.96 29.17
CA GLN A 45 5.10 24.31 30.23
C GLN A 45 4.50 23.07 30.89
N HIS A 46 3.35 22.54 30.47
CA HIS A 46 2.85 21.28 31.03
C HIS A 46 2.22 20.37 29.98
N LEU A 47 3.05 19.80 29.10
CA LEU A 47 2.79 18.48 28.51
C LEU A 47 4.00 17.61 28.84
N ASP A 48 3.96 16.95 30.00
CA ASP A 48 4.96 15.96 30.39
C ASP A 48 4.71 14.69 29.57
N LEU A 49 5.54 14.46 28.55
CA LEU A 49 5.49 13.32 27.62
C LEU A 49 6.02 12.00 28.25
N LYS A 50 5.91 11.81 29.56
CA LYS A 50 6.48 10.65 30.27
C LYS A 50 5.48 9.62 30.79
N THR A 51 4.18 9.83 30.62
CA THR A 51 3.17 8.84 31.03
C THR A 51 2.63 8.06 29.81
N PRO A 52 2.67 6.72 29.82
CA PRO A 52 1.99 5.91 28.81
C PRO A 52 0.49 6.14 28.91
N SER A 53 -0.14 6.58 27.81
CA SER A 53 -1.59 6.66 27.70
C SER A 53 -2.21 5.26 27.71
N SER A 54 -3.22 5.06 28.56
CA SER A 54 -4.05 3.84 28.62
C SER A 54 -5.27 3.90 27.68
N ASP A 55 -5.23 4.74 26.64
CA ASP A 55 -6.29 4.85 25.63
C ASP A 55 -6.05 3.84 24.48
N PRO A 56 -6.93 2.85 24.28
CA PRO A 56 -6.77 1.83 23.25
C PRO A 56 -7.03 2.34 21.81
N THR A 57 -7.33 3.63 21.61
CA THR A 57 -7.63 4.18 20.27
C THR A 57 -6.54 5.07 19.67
N GLY A 58 -5.57 5.57 20.45
CA GLY A 58 -4.34 6.23 19.93
C GLY A 58 -4.53 7.43 18.97
N LEU A 59 -5.76 7.85 18.71
CA LEU A 59 -6.17 8.85 17.75
C LEU A 59 -7.31 9.60 18.42
N ASN A 60 -7.05 10.77 18.99
CA ASN A 60 -8.01 11.89 19.14
C ASN A 60 -7.53 12.90 20.19
N THR A 61 -6.73 13.86 19.75
CA THR A 61 -6.73 15.20 20.39
C THR A 61 -6.69 16.34 19.36
N ILE A 62 -6.36 16.06 18.09
CA ILE A 62 -6.24 17.08 17.03
C ILE A 62 -7.47 17.10 16.09
N SER A 63 -8.23 16.01 16.02
CA SER A 63 -9.37 15.80 15.10
C SER A 63 -10.63 16.62 15.43
N THR A 64 -10.70 17.24 16.62
CA THR A 64 -11.87 18.01 17.09
C THR A 64 -11.82 19.50 16.74
N LEU A 65 -10.75 19.98 16.10
CA LEU A 65 -10.62 21.35 15.63
C LEU A 65 -11.33 21.55 14.29
N SER A 66 -11.99 22.70 14.09
CA SER A 66 -12.53 23.06 12.77
C SER A 66 -11.42 23.08 11.71
N SER A 67 -11.70 22.69 10.47
CA SER A 67 -10.71 22.66 9.37
C SER A 67 -9.98 24.01 9.20
N SER A 68 -10.69 25.12 9.43
CA SER A 68 -10.15 26.48 9.48
C SER A 68 -9.20 26.74 10.65
N ALA A 69 -9.45 26.17 11.83
CA ALA A 69 -8.56 26.26 12.99
C ALA A 69 -7.33 25.35 12.86
N GLN A 70 -7.47 24.17 12.23
CA GLN A 70 -6.33 23.30 11.88
C GLN A 70 -5.41 23.98 10.86
N SER A 71 -5.98 24.59 9.82
CA SER A 71 -5.21 25.30 8.79
C SER A 71 -4.50 26.57 9.30
N ALA A 72 -5.01 27.22 10.34
CA ALA A 72 -4.42 28.42 10.92
C ALA A 72 -3.33 28.15 11.98
N LEU A 73 -3.19 26.89 12.43
CA LEU A 73 -2.23 26.45 13.46
C LEU A 73 -1.17 25.48 12.93
N GLN A 74 -1.30 25.01 11.69
CA GLN A 74 -0.41 23.99 11.14
C GLN A 74 0.85 24.60 10.53
N LYS A 75 1.96 24.48 11.26
CA LYS A 75 3.31 24.58 10.68
C LYS A 75 3.43 23.56 9.54
N ASN A 76 4.17 23.92 8.48
CA ASN A 76 4.56 22.98 7.44
C ASN A 76 5.66 22.08 8.02
N GLN A 77 5.24 20.98 8.64
CA GLN A 77 6.13 19.99 9.25
C GLN A 77 6.02 18.64 8.54
N ALA A 78 7.13 17.93 8.41
CA ALA A 78 7.22 16.57 7.87
C ALA A 78 8.52 15.90 8.34
N TYR A 79 8.73 14.65 7.94
CA TYR A 79 10.01 13.95 8.10
C TYR A 79 10.51 13.51 6.73
N LEU A 80 11.72 13.89 6.32
CA LEU A 80 12.38 13.18 5.23
C LEU A 80 12.87 11.84 5.77
N LEU A 81 12.37 10.73 5.20
CA LEU A 81 12.90 9.40 5.49
C LEU A 81 13.99 9.09 4.47
N LEU A 82 15.24 9.33 4.84
CA LEU A 82 16.42 9.12 4.01
C LEU A 82 16.96 7.70 4.21
N ILE A 83 16.80 6.86 3.20
CA ILE A 83 17.25 5.46 3.19
C ILE A 83 18.49 5.34 2.30
N ASN A 84 19.64 5.01 2.91
CA ASN A 84 20.87 4.70 2.19
C ASN A 84 20.99 3.17 2.02
N ALA A 85 20.36 2.63 0.97
CA ALA A 85 20.45 1.22 0.59
C ALA A 85 21.61 0.96 -0.40
N THR A 86 22.74 1.65 -0.21
CA THR A 86 23.94 1.52 -1.04
C THR A 86 25.12 1.03 -0.21
N PRO A 87 26.20 0.52 -0.82
CA PRO A 87 27.42 0.23 -0.09
C PRO A 87 28.27 1.47 0.19
N PHE A 88 27.80 2.67 -0.09
CA PHE A 88 28.57 3.91 0.05
C PHE A 88 28.11 4.72 1.25
N THR A 89 29.00 5.53 1.83
CA THR A 89 28.63 6.44 2.91
C THR A 89 28.15 7.76 2.33
N LEU A 90 26.94 8.21 2.69
CA LEU A 90 26.50 9.57 2.37
C LEU A 90 27.07 10.52 3.41
N ARG A 91 27.94 11.44 2.99
CA ARG A 91 28.54 12.44 3.88
C ARG A 91 27.98 13.82 3.61
N ARG A 92 27.47 14.47 4.64
CA ARG A 92 27.00 15.86 4.61
C ARG A 92 28.19 16.79 4.33
N THR A 93 28.06 17.69 3.35
CA THR A 93 29.09 18.67 3.00
C THR A 93 28.71 20.09 3.33
N GLY A 94 27.41 20.37 3.48
CA GLY A 94 26.91 21.67 3.85
C GLY A 94 25.44 21.81 3.51
N GLY A 95 24.87 22.92 3.92
CA GLY A 95 23.47 23.24 3.74
C GLY A 95 23.15 24.48 4.55
N HIS A 96 22.06 25.14 4.20
CA HIS A 96 21.56 26.27 4.95
C HIS A 96 20.05 26.37 4.76
N SER A 97 19.41 27.07 5.68
CA SER A 97 17.99 27.37 5.59
C SER A 97 17.71 28.84 5.85
N TYR A 98 16.57 29.27 5.34
CA TYR A 98 15.99 30.57 5.58
C TYR A 98 14.55 30.35 6.05
N GLN A 99 14.25 30.87 7.24
CA GLN A 99 12.94 30.77 7.90
C GLN A 99 12.44 29.34 8.18
N MET A 100 13.35 28.37 8.30
CA MET A 100 13.04 26.99 8.71
C MET A 100 13.43 26.75 10.17
N PRO A 101 12.49 26.60 11.12
CA PRO A 101 12.81 26.30 12.51
C PRO A 101 13.54 24.96 12.70
N ALA A 102 13.30 24.00 11.81
CA ALA A 102 14.02 22.72 11.80
C ALA A 102 14.49 22.39 10.38
N TRP A 103 15.81 22.48 10.17
CA TRP A 103 16.51 22.03 8.96
C TRP A 103 17.99 21.76 9.24
N ASP A 104 18.78 22.81 9.52
CA ASP A 104 20.25 22.77 9.53
C ASP A 104 20.85 21.70 10.46
N ASN A 105 20.24 21.53 11.64
CA ASN A 105 20.66 20.57 12.66
C ASN A 105 19.90 19.23 12.61
N SER A 106 18.94 19.08 11.70
CA SER A 106 18.11 17.87 11.59
C SER A 106 18.79 16.76 10.77
N PHE A 107 19.72 17.13 9.88
CA PHE A 107 20.41 16.19 8.99
C PHE A 107 21.68 15.63 9.66
N PRO A 108 21.88 14.30 9.69
CA PRO A 108 23.08 13.71 10.25
C PRO A 108 24.31 13.96 9.37
N ASP A 109 25.50 14.04 9.97
CA ASP A 109 26.75 14.21 9.22
C ASP A 109 27.05 13.03 8.28
N LEU A 110 26.68 11.82 8.71
CA LEU A 110 26.88 10.59 7.97
C LEU A 110 25.58 9.78 7.93
N VAL A 111 25.25 9.21 6.78
CA VAL A 111 24.26 8.14 6.64
C VAL A 111 24.98 6.89 6.13
N GLN A 112 25.13 5.90 6.99
CA GLN A 112 25.90 4.70 6.75
C GLN A 112 25.20 3.74 5.76
N PRO A 113 25.95 2.84 5.09
CA PRO A 113 25.37 1.77 4.29
C PRO A 113 24.27 0.98 5.03
N GLY A 114 23.12 0.83 4.41
CA GLY A 114 21.94 0.16 4.95
C GLY A 114 21.17 0.95 6.02
N GLN A 115 21.57 2.19 6.33
CA GLN A 115 20.92 3.01 7.35
C GLN A 115 19.69 3.73 6.79
N SER A 116 18.64 3.82 7.60
CA SER A 116 17.47 4.65 7.37
C SER A 116 17.39 5.70 8.50
N VAL A 117 17.25 6.98 8.13
CA VAL A 117 17.19 8.09 9.08
C VAL A 117 15.97 8.97 8.82
N ARG A 118 15.32 9.41 9.91
CA ARG A 118 14.24 10.39 9.85
C ARG A 118 14.78 11.77 10.16
N VAL A 119 14.70 12.66 9.18
CA VAL A 119 15.12 14.05 9.28
C VAL A 119 13.88 14.91 9.47
N TYR A 120 13.72 15.50 10.65
CA TYR A 120 12.59 16.39 10.95
C TYR A 120 12.72 17.72 10.20
N ILE A 121 11.66 18.12 9.51
CA ILE A 121 11.56 19.34 8.72
C ILE A 121 10.42 20.18 9.29
N GLU A 122 10.67 21.47 9.52
CA GLU A 122 9.66 22.44 9.91
C GLU A 122 9.91 23.77 9.19
N ALA A 123 8.87 24.35 8.60
CA ALA A 123 8.89 25.67 7.97
C ALA A 123 7.90 26.62 8.64
N LYS A 124 8.21 27.93 8.63
CA LYS A 124 7.35 29.00 9.19
C LYS A 124 6.13 29.31 8.33
N THR A 125 5.97 28.65 7.19
CA THR A 125 4.88 28.80 6.21
C THR A 125 4.92 30.11 5.40
N HIS A 126 6.10 30.72 5.26
CA HIS A 126 6.27 31.87 4.36
C HIS A 126 6.58 31.40 2.92
N LYS A 127 6.23 32.25 1.95
CA LYS A 127 6.50 31.98 0.52
C LYS A 127 8.00 31.96 0.20
N ASP A 128 8.80 32.63 1.01
CA ASP A 128 10.26 32.70 0.90
C ASP A 128 10.98 31.66 1.77
N ASP A 129 10.25 30.82 2.52
CA ASP A 129 10.85 29.68 3.22
C ASP A 129 11.61 28.79 2.22
N ALA A 130 12.89 28.58 2.49
CA ALA A 130 13.76 27.83 1.60
C ALA A 130 14.89 27.18 2.37
N ALA A 131 15.30 26.00 1.92
CA ALA A 131 16.48 25.37 2.46
C ALA A 131 17.13 24.41 1.48
N GLU A 132 18.41 24.11 1.72
CA GLU A 132 19.19 23.13 0.99
C GLU A 132 20.07 22.32 1.94
N MET A 133 20.29 21.05 1.63
CA MET A 133 21.23 20.19 2.33
C MET A 133 21.92 19.25 1.33
N ARG A 134 23.25 19.29 1.29
CA ARG A 134 24.10 18.56 0.34
C ARG A 134 24.76 17.35 0.99
N TYR A 135 24.68 16.23 0.28
CA TYR A 135 25.41 15.00 0.57
C TYR A 135 26.29 14.62 -0.61
N VAL A 136 27.49 14.14 -0.32
CA VAL A 136 28.38 13.52 -1.31
C VAL A 136 28.54 12.04 -1.05
N VAL A 137 28.85 11.32 -2.11
CA VAL A 137 29.29 9.93 -2.08
C VAL A 137 30.79 9.91 -2.38
N ASP A 138 31.61 9.84 -1.33
CA ASP A 138 33.08 9.98 -1.45
C ASP A 138 33.67 8.90 -2.34
N GLU A 139 33.19 7.67 -2.20
CA GLU A 139 33.61 6.51 -2.98
C GLU A 139 33.31 6.65 -4.48
N LEU A 140 32.43 7.57 -4.87
CA LEU A 140 32.09 7.87 -6.26
C LEU A 140 32.78 9.14 -6.79
N GLY A 141 33.88 9.55 -6.16
CA GLY A 141 34.62 10.76 -6.53
C GLY A 141 33.96 12.04 -6.02
N GLY A 142 33.26 11.96 -4.88
CA GLY A 142 32.60 13.12 -4.27
C GLY A 142 31.37 13.61 -5.04
N ARG A 143 30.69 12.73 -5.78
CA ARG A 143 29.45 13.06 -6.50
C ARG A 143 28.35 13.46 -5.53
N GLU A 144 27.60 14.51 -5.86
CA GLU A 144 26.71 15.24 -4.95
C GLU A 144 25.23 15.09 -5.31
N VAL A 145 24.41 14.97 -4.27
CA VAL A 145 22.95 15.09 -4.27
C VAL A 145 22.52 16.13 -3.23
N GLU A 146 21.49 16.92 -3.54
CA GLU A 146 21.02 18.04 -2.70
C GLU A 146 19.53 17.94 -2.40
N PHE A 147 19.17 17.85 -1.12
CA PHE A 147 17.78 17.94 -0.66
C PHE A 147 17.39 19.41 -0.52
N GLN A 148 16.20 19.78 -0.99
CA GLN A 148 15.75 21.15 -1.05
C GLN A 148 14.31 21.30 -0.55
N TYR A 149 14.07 22.30 0.30
CA TYR A 149 12.72 22.77 0.62
C TYR A 149 12.45 24.10 -0.09
N ARG A 150 11.24 24.28 -0.65
CA ARG A 150 10.76 25.52 -1.27
C ARG A 150 9.33 25.80 -0.79
N GLY A 151 9.08 27.00 -0.28
CA GLY A 151 7.76 27.43 0.23
C GLY A 151 6.91 28.28 -0.74
N ARG A 152 7.50 28.75 -1.86
CA ARG A 152 6.88 29.76 -2.76
C ARG A 152 5.50 29.39 -3.26
N ASP A 153 5.31 28.13 -3.63
CA ASP A 153 4.09 27.59 -4.23
C ASP A 153 3.47 26.49 -3.34
N GLY A 154 3.63 26.62 -2.02
CA GLY A 154 3.32 25.57 -1.04
C GLY A 154 4.56 24.75 -0.65
N PRO A 155 4.46 23.86 0.36
CA PRO A 155 5.59 23.06 0.80
C PRO A 155 6.01 22.06 -0.28
N VAL A 156 7.17 22.28 -0.87
CA VAL A 156 7.79 21.36 -1.83
C VAL A 156 9.12 20.88 -1.26
N LEU A 157 9.20 19.57 -1.00
CA LEU A 157 10.46 18.89 -0.77
C LEU A 157 10.90 18.26 -2.09
N GLN A 158 12.18 18.40 -2.45
CA GLN A 158 12.71 17.89 -3.70
C GLN A 158 14.19 17.52 -3.58
N VAL A 159 14.66 16.70 -4.51
CA VAL A 159 16.04 16.23 -4.59
C VAL A 159 16.64 16.69 -5.91
N ALA A 160 17.73 17.44 -5.85
CA ALA A 160 18.50 17.88 -7.00
C ALA A 160 19.74 16.99 -7.19
N TRP A 161 19.90 16.47 -8.40
CA TRP A 161 21.01 15.60 -8.81
C TRP A 161 22.16 16.46 -9.32
N LYS A 162 23.08 16.88 -8.44
CA LYS A 162 24.06 17.94 -8.73
C LYS A 162 25.23 17.44 -9.55
N SER A 163 25.88 16.38 -9.09
CA SER A 163 26.94 15.66 -9.83
C SER A 163 26.83 14.14 -9.66
N LEU A 164 25.94 13.67 -8.79
CA LEU A 164 25.46 12.29 -8.77
C LEU A 164 24.41 12.09 -9.87
N ALA A 165 24.30 10.87 -10.36
CA ALA A 165 23.21 10.40 -11.21
C ALA A 165 22.75 9.02 -10.72
N ALA A 166 21.52 8.67 -11.06
CA ALA A 166 20.96 7.34 -10.90
C ALA A 166 20.16 6.98 -12.16
N VAL A 167 19.72 5.73 -12.26
CA VAL A 167 18.77 5.27 -13.28
C VAL A 167 17.60 6.24 -13.34
N ASN A 168 17.35 6.78 -14.54
CA ASN A 168 16.32 7.78 -14.84
C ASN A 168 16.42 9.10 -14.04
N ASN A 169 17.58 9.40 -13.46
CA ASN A 169 17.86 10.63 -12.72
C ASN A 169 19.22 11.20 -13.12
N PRO A 170 19.30 11.85 -14.30
CA PRO A 170 20.57 12.37 -14.81
C PRO A 170 21.04 13.58 -13.98
N VAL A 171 22.33 13.87 -14.10
CA VAL A 171 22.94 15.10 -13.58
C VAL A 171 22.16 16.33 -14.07
N GLY A 172 21.91 17.27 -13.17
CA GLY A 172 21.12 18.49 -13.40
C GLY A 172 19.61 18.32 -13.22
N SER A 173 19.10 17.10 -13.04
CA SER A 173 17.67 16.87 -12.82
C SER A 173 17.22 17.18 -11.39
N VAL A 174 15.92 17.44 -11.23
CA VAL A 174 15.28 17.65 -9.93
C VAL A 174 14.05 16.76 -9.84
N ARG A 175 13.89 16.05 -8.72
CA ARG A 175 12.73 15.21 -8.41
C ARG A 175 11.98 15.75 -7.22
N LYS A 176 10.69 16.05 -7.39
CA LYS A 176 9.81 16.41 -6.28
C LYS A 176 9.48 15.16 -5.49
N LEU A 177 9.50 15.30 -4.18
CA LEU A 177 9.00 14.30 -3.25
C LEU A 177 7.55 14.65 -2.89
N VAL A 178 6.75 13.63 -2.62
CA VAL A 178 5.34 13.83 -2.23
C VAL A 178 5.32 14.31 -0.79
N TRP A 179 4.79 15.51 -0.56
CA TRP A 179 4.77 16.10 0.77
C TRP A 179 3.66 15.48 1.62
N HIS A 180 4.06 14.80 2.69
CA HIS A 180 3.16 14.21 3.68
C HIS A 180 3.25 14.98 4.99
N GLN A 181 2.26 15.84 5.27
CA GLN A 181 2.29 16.68 6.46
C GLN A 181 2.29 15.86 7.75
N GLY A 182 3.26 16.14 8.63
CA GLY A 182 3.44 15.44 9.90
C GLY A 182 3.95 14.00 9.75
N ASN A 183 4.25 13.54 8.54
CA ASN A 183 4.63 12.15 8.28
C ASN A 183 5.91 12.03 7.45
N ASN A 184 6.31 10.80 7.15
CA ASN A 184 7.48 10.47 6.37
C ASN A 184 7.27 10.79 4.88
N VAL A 185 8.26 11.42 4.30
CA VAL A 185 8.45 11.64 2.87
C VAL A 185 9.68 10.81 2.48
N PRO A 186 9.49 9.60 1.91
CA PRO A 186 10.60 8.68 1.68
C PRO A 186 11.46 9.11 0.49
N PHE A 187 12.77 8.92 0.68
CA PHE A 187 13.76 8.91 -0.37
C PHE A 187 14.68 7.72 -0.15
N VAL A 188 14.79 6.85 -1.15
CA VAL A 188 15.74 5.73 -1.13
C VAL A 188 16.73 5.88 -2.26
N LEU A 189 18.01 5.66 -1.95
CA LEU A 189 19.08 5.44 -2.91
C LEU A 189 19.59 4.00 -2.73
N ALA A 190 19.61 3.20 -3.79
CA ALA A 190 19.93 1.77 -3.72
C ALA A 190 20.97 1.33 -4.75
N ALA A 191 21.89 0.47 -4.34
CA ALA A 191 22.87 -0.21 -5.20
C ALA A 191 23.33 -1.53 -4.59
N ALA A 192 23.80 -2.46 -5.41
CA ALA A 192 24.33 -3.74 -4.94
C ALA A 192 25.64 -3.55 -4.17
N PRO A 193 25.98 -4.41 -3.19
CA PRO A 193 27.25 -4.25 -2.49
C PRO A 193 28.51 -4.39 -3.34
N SER A 194 28.48 -5.08 -4.49
CA SER A 194 29.63 -5.10 -5.42
C SER A 194 29.85 -3.81 -6.20
N ALA A 195 28.95 -2.84 -6.10
CA ALA A 195 29.10 -1.50 -6.68
C ALA A 195 30.40 -0.78 -6.25
N ARG A 196 31.14 -1.30 -5.27
CA ARG A 196 32.47 -0.83 -4.90
C ARG A 196 33.58 -1.19 -5.91
N ASN A 197 33.28 -1.99 -6.93
CA ASN A 197 34.24 -2.41 -7.96
C ASN A 197 34.59 -1.28 -8.95
N THR A 198 35.72 -1.41 -9.65
CA THR A 198 36.35 -0.30 -10.41
C THR A 198 35.62 0.17 -11.68
N ASN A 199 34.57 -0.53 -12.12
CA ASN A 199 33.82 -0.22 -13.35
C ASN A 199 32.37 0.22 -13.09
N PHE A 200 32.07 0.70 -11.87
CA PHE A 200 30.74 1.12 -11.47
C PHE A 200 30.21 2.30 -12.31
N ASP A 201 29.09 2.13 -13.00
CA ASP A 201 28.34 3.21 -13.65
C ASP A 201 27.07 3.55 -12.86
N PRO A 202 27.07 4.67 -12.10
CA PRO A 202 25.90 5.16 -11.37
C PRO A 202 24.61 5.26 -12.20
N THR A 203 24.71 5.53 -13.50
CA THR A 203 23.53 5.71 -14.36
C THR A 203 22.81 4.41 -14.69
N GLN A 204 23.47 3.26 -14.50
CA GLN A 204 22.93 1.92 -14.70
C GLN A 204 22.72 1.18 -13.37
N GLU A 205 23.57 1.45 -12.38
CA GLU A 205 23.66 0.62 -11.18
C GLU A 205 23.11 1.29 -9.90
N LEU A 206 22.92 2.62 -9.88
CA LEU A 206 22.19 3.29 -8.79
C LEU A 206 20.72 3.45 -9.15
N MET A 207 19.85 3.07 -8.23
CA MET A 207 18.43 3.36 -8.27
C MET A 207 18.09 4.42 -7.23
N ALA A 208 17.14 5.29 -7.54
CA ALA A 208 16.48 6.09 -6.51
C ALA A 208 14.96 6.11 -6.66
N SER A 209 14.26 6.24 -5.53
CA SER A 209 12.83 6.54 -5.49
C SER A 209 12.55 7.71 -4.56
N PRO A 210 11.68 8.66 -4.96
CA PRO A 210 11.01 8.76 -6.25
C PRO A 210 12.00 9.07 -7.39
N GLY A 211 11.64 8.66 -8.61
CA GLY A 211 12.49 8.79 -9.81
C GLY A 211 12.68 7.47 -10.57
N LEU A 212 12.33 6.34 -9.94
CA LEU A 212 12.22 5.05 -10.62
C LEU A 212 11.10 5.12 -11.69
N PRO A 213 11.37 4.72 -12.93
CA PRO A 213 10.35 4.59 -13.96
C PRO A 213 9.51 3.33 -13.72
N THR A 214 8.48 3.51 -12.91
CA THR A 214 7.55 2.49 -12.41
C THR A 214 6.98 1.56 -13.48
N ALA A 215 6.62 2.07 -14.65
CA ALA A 215 6.04 1.24 -15.71
C ALA A 215 7.02 0.21 -16.32
N GLY A 216 8.33 0.42 -16.19
CA GLY A 216 9.35 -0.40 -16.85
C GLY A 216 10.57 -0.68 -15.96
N TRP A 217 10.37 -0.78 -14.65
CA TRP A 217 11.46 -0.92 -13.70
C TRP A 217 12.14 -2.30 -13.78
N MET A 218 11.39 -3.36 -14.13
CA MET A 218 11.97 -4.70 -14.26
C MET A 218 12.88 -4.79 -15.49
N LYS A 219 12.44 -4.23 -16.63
CA LYS A 219 13.27 -4.09 -17.84
C LYS A 219 14.55 -3.33 -17.56
N GLN A 220 14.49 -2.24 -16.80
CA GLN A 220 15.67 -1.43 -16.50
C GLN A 220 16.62 -2.09 -15.50
N GLY A 221 16.08 -2.86 -14.56
CA GLY A 221 16.88 -3.69 -13.67
C GLY A 221 17.19 -5.08 -14.22
N TYR A 222 16.93 -5.36 -15.50
CA TYR A 222 17.02 -6.73 -16.01
C TYR A 222 18.45 -7.28 -15.92
N GLU A 223 19.46 -6.50 -16.31
CA GLU A 223 20.87 -6.88 -16.14
C GLU A 223 21.20 -7.26 -14.70
N ARG A 224 20.60 -6.56 -13.73
CA ARG A 224 20.79 -6.79 -12.30
C ARG A 224 20.07 -8.03 -11.77
N MET A 225 18.97 -8.45 -12.40
CA MET A 225 18.03 -9.44 -11.85
C MET A 225 17.81 -10.69 -12.70
N HIS A 226 18.32 -10.75 -13.95
CA HIS A 226 17.96 -11.79 -14.91
C HIS A 226 18.24 -13.23 -14.45
N CYS A 227 19.27 -13.43 -13.62
CA CYS A 227 19.65 -14.73 -13.06
C CYS A 227 18.95 -15.05 -11.72
N LEU A 228 18.30 -14.05 -11.10
CA LEU A 228 17.64 -14.23 -9.82
C LEU A 228 16.38 -15.06 -10.01
N LYS A 229 16.17 -16.00 -9.11
CA LYS A 229 14.93 -16.77 -9.02
C LYS A 229 13.78 -15.86 -8.61
N LEU A 230 12.54 -16.20 -8.97
CA LEU A 230 11.37 -15.45 -8.49
C LEU A 230 11.32 -15.37 -6.95
N ARG A 231 11.80 -16.41 -6.24
CA ARG A 231 11.94 -16.38 -4.77
C ARG A 231 13.04 -15.47 -4.22
N GLU A 232 13.85 -14.87 -5.07
CA GLU A 232 14.89 -13.92 -4.72
C GLU A 232 14.51 -12.49 -5.12
N ILE A 233 13.37 -12.29 -5.78
CA ILE A 233 12.90 -10.98 -6.24
C ILE A 233 11.81 -10.49 -5.29
N ALA A 234 11.82 -9.18 -5.04
CA ALA A 234 10.77 -8.43 -4.36
C ALA A 234 9.86 -7.73 -5.38
N LEU A 235 8.56 -7.96 -5.29
CA LEU A 235 7.53 -7.43 -6.19
C LEU A 235 6.56 -6.53 -5.42
N PRO A 236 6.29 -5.30 -5.88
CA PRO A 236 5.18 -4.51 -5.36
C PRO A 236 3.86 -5.19 -5.76
N GLY A 237 2.95 -5.35 -4.80
CA GLY A 237 1.68 -6.04 -5.00
C GLY A 237 0.48 -5.28 -4.46
N THR A 238 -0.69 -5.66 -4.95
CA THR A 238 -1.98 -5.04 -4.61
C THR A 238 -2.99 -6.07 -4.15
N HIS A 239 -3.50 -5.87 -2.94
CA HIS A 239 -4.60 -6.65 -2.37
C HIS A 239 -5.93 -6.22 -2.99
N ASN A 240 -6.87 -7.14 -3.21
CA ASN A 240 -8.18 -6.82 -3.80
C ASN A 240 -8.08 -5.94 -5.07
N SER A 241 -7.14 -6.30 -5.95
CA SER A 241 -6.87 -5.60 -7.21
C SER A 241 -8.14 -5.44 -8.04
N GLY A 242 -8.34 -4.25 -8.62
CA GLY A 242 -9.57 -3.90 -9.34
C GLY A 242 -10.69 -3.31 -8.46
N MET A 243 -10.53 -3.29 -7.13
CA MET A 243 -11.47 -2.64 -6.19
C MET A 243 -11.20 -1.14 -5.98
N SER A 244 -10.87 -0.40 -7.04
CA SER A 244 -10.86 1.08 -7.07
C SER A 244 -12.13 1.69 -7.69
N LEU A 245 -13.02 0.81 -8.17
CA LEU A 245 -14.28 1.13 -8.82
C LEU A 245 -15.42 0.49 -8.03
N LEU A 246 -16.63 1.02 -8.19
CA LEU A 246 -17.84 0.40 -7.67
C LEU A 246 -18.88 0.33 -8.80
N THR A 247 -19.03 -0.85 -9.39
CA THR A 247 -19.89 -1.09 -10.56
C THR A 247 -21.21 -1.78 -10.19
N GLY A 248 -21.35 -2.22 -8.94
CA GLY A 248 -22.55 -2.85 -8.37
C GLY A 248 -22.27 -3.33 -6.96
N GLY A 249 -23.27 -3.83 -6.24
CA GLY A 249 -23.08 -4.31 -4.88
C GLY A 249 -24.37 -4.77 -4.21
N THR A 250 -24.26 -5.23 -2.97
CA THR A 250 -25.40 -5.71 -2.20
C THR A 250 -26.34 -4.58 -1.78
N PRO A 251 -27.67 -4.81 -1.75
CA PRO A 251 -28.65 -3.81 -1.35
C PRO A 251 -28.87 -3.75 0.17
N LEU A 252 -28.55 -4.83 0.90
CA LEU A 252 -28.91 -5.02 2.31
C LEU A 252 -28.17 -4.06 3.25
N VAL A 253 -26.99 -3.57 2.84
CA VAL A 253 -26.35 -2.33 3.28
C VAL A 253 -25.76 -1.75 2.00
N LYS A 254 -26.45 -0.78 1.38
CA LYS A 254 -26.06 -0.25 0.06
C LYS A 254 -24.55 -0.03 0.00
N ALA A 255 -23.85 -0.85 -0.80
CA ALA A 255 -22.40 -0.74 -0.95
C ALA A 255 -22.02 0.69 -1.34
N ARG A 256 -21.09 1.28 -0.59
CA ARG A 256 -20.56 2.63 -0.85
C ARG A 256 -19.07 2.55 -1.15
N PRO A 257 -18.52 3.45 -1.97
CA PRO A 257 -17.09 3.47 -2.28
C PRO A 257 -16.21 3.31 -1.05
N GLU A 258 -16.52 4.04 0.03
CA GLU A 258 -15.74 4.04 1.27
C GLU A 258 -15.69 2.64 1.93
N SER A 259 -16.81 1.92 1.90
CA SER A 259 -16.95 0.61 2.56
C SER A 259 -16.37 -0.58 1.79
N VAL A 260 -16.14 -0.46 0.47
CA VAL A 260 -15.78 -1.63 -0.36
C VAL A 260 -14.58 -1.41 -1.28
N GLN A 261 -14.24 -0.14 -1.60
CA GLN A 261 -13.05 0.13 -2.38
C GLN A 261 -11.82 -0.05 -1.53
N CYS A 262 -10.87 -0.83 -2.03
CA CYS A 262 -9.59 -1.10 -1.39
C CYS A 262 -8.49 -0.16 -1.91
N HIS A 263 -8.74 0.55 -3.02
CA HIS A 263 -7.80 1.48 -3.61
C HIS A 263 -8.44 2.84 -3.88
N ALA A 264 -7.61 3.88 -3.99
CA ALA A 264 -8.06 5.21 -4.37
C ALA A 264 -8.84 5.16 -5.69
N SER A 265 -9.87 6.01 -5.80
CA SER A 265 -10.77 6.02 -6.96
C SER A 265 -10.00 6.06 -8.27
N GLN A 266 -10.40 5.21 -9.22
CA GLN A 266 -9.80 5.08 -10.55
C GLN A 266 -8.38 4.49 -10.60
N MET A 267 -7.81 3.99 -9.50
CA MET A 267 -6.59 3.15 -9.53
C MET A 267 -6.93 1.74 -10.04
N THR A 268 -7.28 1.64 -11.32
CA THR A 268 -7.54 0.37 -12.01
C THR A 268 -6.29 -0.52 -12.02
N VAL A 269 -6.42 -1.80 -12.32
CA VAL A 269 -5.26 -2.71 -12.46
C VAL A 269 -4.24 -2.15 -13.46
N GLY A 270 -4.69 -1.55 -14.57
CA GLY A 270 -3.82 -0.85 -15.50
C GLY A 270 -3.02 0.30 -14.86
N LYS A 271 -3.65 1.15 -14.03
CA LYS A 271 -2.92 2.22 -13.34
C LYS A 271 -1.99 1.71 -12.26
N GLN A 272 -2.36 0.63 -11.58
CA GLN A 272 -1.48 -0.04 -10.62
C GLN A 272 -0.23 -0.61 -11.32
N LEU A 273 -0.38 -1.20 -12.52
CA LEU A 273 0.74 -1.62 -13.38
C LEU A 273 1.66 -0.45 -13.75
N GLU A 274 1.10 0.66 -14.22
CA GLU A 274 1.83 1.89 -14.56
C GLU A 274 2.54 2.49 -13.33
N ALA A 275 1.94 2.37 -12.14
CA ALA A 275 2.53 2.77 -10.86
C ALA A 275 3.57 1.77 -10.32
N GLY A 276 3.74 0.61 -10.97
CA GLY A 276 4.87 -0.32 -10.73
C GLY A 276 4.51 -1.65 -10.06
N ALA A 277 3.23 -1.89 -9.74
CA ALA A 277 2.77 -3.18 -9.23
C ALA A 277 3.00 -4.31 -10.24
N ARG A 278 3.41 -5.48 -9.77
CA ARG A 278 3.66 -6.68 -10.58
C ARG A 278 2.97 -7.93 -10.03
N TRP A 279 2.32 -7.83 -8.87
CA TRP A 279 1.54 -8.89 -8.24
C TRP A 279 0.13 -8.41 -7.90
N PHE A 280 -0.89 -9.07 -8.43
CA PHE A 280 -2.28 -8.65 -8.31
C PHE A 280 -3.14 -9.75 -7.70
N ASP A 281 -3.74 -9.51 -6.54
CA ASP A 281 -4.81 -10.36 -6.01
C ASP A 281 -6.16 -9.96 -6.63
N VAL A 282 -6.57 -10.65 -7.69
CA VAL A 282 -7.82 -10.41 -8.43
C VAL A 282 -8.86 -11.42 -7.96
N ARG A 283 -9.96 -10.93 -7.41
CA ARG A 283 -11.06 -11.77 -6.89
C ARG A 283 -12.26 -11.74 -7.83
N PRO A 284 -12.43 -12.72 -8.73
CA PRO A 284 -13.44 -12.63 -9.78
C PRO A 284 -14.85 -12.90 -9.24
N VAL A 285 -15.83 -12.19 -9.76
CA VAL A 285 -17.24 -12.42 -9.46
C VAL A 285 -18.11 -12.42 -10.71
N ILE A 286 -19.17 -13.22 -10.70
CA ILE A 286 -20.26 -13.11 -11.67
C ILE A 286 -21.30 -12.15 -11.11
N ALA A 287 -21.54 -11.04 -11.80
CA ALA A 287 -22.53 -10.04 -11.42
C ALA A 287 -23.36 -9.62 -12.64
N GLY A 288 -24.66 -9.94 -12.61
CA GLY A 288 -25.56 -9.71 -13.72
C GLY A 288 -25.10 -10.41 -15.00
N GLY A 289 -24.57 -11.63 -14.87
CA GLY A 289 -24.01 -12.41 -15.97
C GLY A 289 -22.69 -11.89 -16.56
N LYS A 290 -22.04 -10.90 -15.92
CA LYS A 290 -20.73 -10.37 -16.34
C LYS A 290 -19.65 -10.68 -15.32
N TRP A 291 -18.41 -10.80 -15.79
CA TRP A 291 -17.24 -10.96 -14.93
C TRP A 291 -16.69 -9.61 -14.47
N ALA A 292 -16.63 -9.42 -13.15
CA ALA A 292 -15.99 -8.29 -12.50
C ALA A 292 -15.04 -8.77 -11.39
N THR A 293 -14.29 -7.86 -10.77
CA THR A 293 -13.69 -8.12 -9.47
C THR A 293 -14.73 -7.92 -8.38
N GLY A 294 -14.55 -8.51 -7.20
CA GLY A 294 -15.45 -8.30 -6.08
C GLY A 294 -14.75 -8.38 -4.74
N HIS A 295 -15.29 -7.63 -3.79
CA HIS A 295 -14.88 -7.69 -2.38
C HIS A 295 -16.14 -7.89 -1.56
N TYR A 296 -16.29 -9.11 -1.03
CA TYR A 296 -17.50 -9.55 -0.35
C TYR A 296 -17.16 -10.29 0.94
N THR A 297 -18.03 -10.13 1.94
CA THR A 297 -17.98 -10.84 3.21
C THR A 297 -19.35 -11.42 3.50
N PHE A 298 -19.41 -12.69 3.91
CA PHE A 298 -20.65 -13.29 4.39
C PHE A 298 -20.82 -13.00 5.88
N PHE A 299 -21.93 -12.36 6.25
CA PHE A 299 -22.29 -12.18 7.64
C PHE A 299 -23.24 -13.29 8.08
N ASN A 300 -22.89 -13.98 9.17
CA ASN A 300 -23.74 -14.97 9.80
C ASN A 300 -24.24 -14.45 11.14
N GLY A 301 -25.40 -13.81 11.14
CA GLY A 301 -26.12 -13.53 12.37
C GLY A 301 -25.64 -12.30 13.16
N ILE A 302 -25.02 -11.30 12.51
CA ILE A 302 -24.51 -10.11 13.24
C ILE A 302 -25.68 -9.30 13.81
N LYS A 303 -25.72 -9.19 15.14
CA LYS A 303 -26.67 -8.35 15.86
C LYS A 303 -26.21 -6.90 15.80
N LEU A 304 -27.01 -6.05 15.18
CA LEU A 304 -26.76 -4.62 15.15
C LEU A 304 -27.20 -3.97 16.48
N PRO A 305 -26.39 -3.06 17.08
CA PRO A 305 -26.76 -2.41 18.33
C PRO A 305 -28.01 -1.54 18.19
N GLY A 306 -28.92 -1.60 19.16
CA GLY A 306 -30.14 -0.78 19.17
C GLY A 306 -29.81 0.73 19.13
N GLY A 307 -30.55 1.51 18.35
CA GLY A 307 -30.37 2.97 18.25
C GLY A 307 -29.61 3.48 17.02
N LEU A 308 -29.30 2.63 16.04
CA LEU A 308 -28.70 3.01 14.74
C LEU A 308 -29.42 4.16 14.02
N ALA A 309 -30.75 4.26 14.14
CA ALA A 309 -31.54 5.37 13.62
C ALA A 309 -31.17 6.75 14.22
N LYS A 310 -30.50 6.76 15.38
CA LYS A 310 -30.05 7.96 16.09
C LYS A 310 -28.60 8.33 15.79
N VAL A 311 -27.87 7.49 15.04
CA VAL A 311 -26.49 7.76 14.62
C VAL A 311 -26.52 8.60 13.32
N PRO A 312 -25.94 9.81 13.31
CA PRO A 312 -25.88 10.65 12.10
C PRO A 312 -25.23 9.91 10.93
N GLY A 313 -25.89 9.87 9.77
CA GLY A 313 -25.42 9.14 8.56
C GLY A 313 -25.90 7.69 8.43
N LEU A 314 -26.51 7.12 9.48
CA LEU A 314 -27.09 5.77 9.50
C LEU A 314 -28.63 5.76 9.55
N GLY A 315 -29.27 6.94 9.60
CA GLY A 315 -30.73 7.08 9.58
C GLY A 315 -31.40 6.52 8.31
N ASP A 316 -30.73 6.62 7.16
CA ASP A 316 -31.22 6.03 5.91
C ASP A 316 -31.03 4.51 5.87
N LEU A 317 -29.96 4.01 6.49
CA LEU A 317 -29.74 2.57 6.67
C LEU A 317 -30.80 1.96 7.61
N ALA A 318 -31.11 2.64 8.72
CA ALA A 318 -32.17 2.22 9.62
C ALA A 318 -33.56 2.22 8.93
N LYS A 319 -33.81 3.14 8.00
CA LYS A 319 -35.04 3.18 7.19
C LYS A 319 -35.08 2.09 6.11
N GLU A 320 -33.97 1.79 5.44
CA GLU A 320 -33.88 0.69 4.47
C GLU A 320 -34.01 -0.67 5.14
N ILE A 321 -33.36 -0.89 6.28
CA ILE A 321 -33.48 -2.14 7.02
C ILE A 321 -34.86 -2.24 7.71
N GLY A 322 -35.47 -1.11 8.12
CA GLY A 322 -36.85 -1.08 8.60
C GLY A 322 -37.89 -1.54 7.56
N LYS A 323 -37.60 -1.42 6.26
CA LYS A 323 -38.43 -1.95 5.16
C LYS A 323 -38.30 -3.47 4.99
N LEU A 324 -37.27 -4.10 5.56
CA LEU A 324 -37.02 -5.54 5.50
C LEU A 324 -37.77 -6.34 6.59
N GLY A 325 -38.63 -5.67 7.37
CA GLY A 325 -39.56 -6.33 8.28
C GLY A 325 -38.96 -6.56 9.67
N GLY A 326 -39.11 -5.56 10.54
CA GLY A 326 -38.80 -5.69 11.97
C GLY A 326 -38.92 -4.35 12.68
N GLY A 327 -40.13 -4.00 13.13
CA GLY A 327 -40.25 -2.98 14.18
C GLY A 327 -39.59 -3.48 15.46
N ASP A 328 -38.92 -2.59 16.21
CA ASP A 328 -38.33 -2.71 17.58
C ASP A 328 -37.70 -4.04 18.04
N LYS A 329 -37.48 -5.01 17.14
CA LYS A 329 -36.84 -6.30 17.43
C LYS A 329 -35.39 -6.25 16.96
N GLU A 330 -34.55 -6.89 17.76
CA GLU A 330 -33.13 -7.17 17.52
C GLU A 330 -32.86 -7.49 16.03
N MET A 331 -32.01 -6.69 15.38
CA MET A 331 -31.78 -6.77 13.94
C MET A 331 -30.55 -7.64 13.68
N VAL A 332 -30.76 -8.74 12.95
CA VAL A 332 -29.73 -9.74 12.62
C VAL A 332 -29.37 -9.61 11.13
N LEU A 333 -28.12 -9.25 10.83
CA LEU A 333 -27.58 -9.26 9.47
C LEU A 333 -27.12 -10.68 9.11
N GLU A 334 -27.77 -11.25 8.09
CA GLU A 334 -27.44 -12.56 7.52
C GLU A 334 -27.39 -12.45 5.99
N GLY A 335 -26.23 -12.78 5.41
CA GLY A 335 -26.00 -12.77 3.96
C GLY A 335 -24.71 -12.05 3.55
N TRP A 336 -24.42 -12.09 2.25
CA TRP A 336 -23.28 -11.41 1.65
C TRP A 336 -23.41 -9.89 1.68
N GLN A 337 -22.30 -9.22 1.97
CA GLN A 337 -22.15 -7.76 1.86
C GLN A 337 -20.88 -7.43 1.10
N GLY A 338 -20.96 -6.48 0.17
CA GLY A 338 -19.81 -6.08 -0.61
C GLY A 338 -20.17 -5.43 -1.94
N GLY A 339 -19.14 -5.25 -2.77
CA GLY A 339 -19.25 -4.55 -4.04
C GLY A 339 -18.48 -5.23 -5.16
N ASN A 340 -18.89 -4.92 -6.39
CA ASN A 340 -18.22 -5.25 -7.62
C ASN A 340 -17.28 -4.11 -8.02
N GLY A 341 -16.06 -4.46 -8.41
CA GLY A 341 -15.05 -3.53 -8.90
C GLY A 341 -14.96 -3.52 -10.42
N GLN A 342 -13.73 -3.49 -10.91
CA GLN A 342 -13.39 -3.42 -12.33
C GLN A 342 -13.85 -4.66 -13.10
N TYR A 343 -14.30 -4.49 -14.34
CA TYR A 343 -14.65 -5.63 -15.20
C TYR A 343 -13.39 -6.41 -15.60
N ILE A 344 -13.47 -7.74 -15.60
CA ILE A 344 -12.34 -8.60 -16.01
C ILE A 344 -11.93 -8.31 -17.46
N ALA A 345 -12.88 -7.98 -18.33
CA ALA A 345 -12.59 -7.58 -19.72
C ALA A 345 -11.70 -6.32 -19.80
N ASP A 346 -11.90 -5.35 -18.91
CA ASP A 346 -11.07 -4.14 -18.84
C ASP A 346 -9.68 -4.46 -18.30
N ILE A 347 -9.58 -5.35 -17.31
CA ILE A 347 -8.28 -5.84 -16.80
C ILE A 347 -7.49 -6.51 -17.93
N VAL A 348 -8.11 -7.40 -18.70
CA VAL A 348 -7.48 -8.05 -19.86
C VAL A 348 -6.96 -7.01 -20.87
N ARG A 349 -7.80 -6.02 -21.22
CA ARG A 349 -7.41 -4.94 -22.13
C ARG A 349 -6.23 -4.15 -21.59
N GLU A 350 -6.27 -3.75 -20.33
CA GLU A 350 -5.23 -2.93 -19.69
C GLU A 350 -3.90 -3.67 -19.54
N VAL A 351 -3.92 -4.96 -19.16
CA VAL A 351 -2.72 -5.80 -19.11
C VAL A 351 -2.10 -5.96 -20.51
N ASN A 352 -2.93 -6.12 -21.53
CA ASN A 352 -2.46 -6.21 -22.92
C ASN A 352 -1.82 -4.90 -23.38
N GLU A 353 -2.48 -3.77 -23.15
CA GLU A 353 -1.95 -2.45 -23.49
C GLU A 353 -0.64 -2.16 -22.74
N PHE A 354 -0.58 -2.50 -21.45
CA PHE A 354 0.62 -2.30 -20.64
C PHE A 354 1.80 -3.13 -21.15
N THR A 355 1.62 -4.44 -21.34
CA THR A 355 2.72 -5.32 -21.76
C THR A 355 3.15 -5.11 -23.21
N GLU A 356 2.28 -4.53 -24.05
CA GLU A 356 2.62 -4.07 -25.40
C GLU A 356 3.48 -2.80 -25.38
N LYS A 357 3.17 -1.84 -24.50
CA LYS A 357 3.93 -0.60 -24.33
C LYS A 357 5.24 -0.80 -23.56
N ASN A 358 5.25 -1.73 -22.61
CA ASN A 358 6.34 -1.99 -21.68
C ASN A 358 6.77 -3.47 -21.77
N PRO A 359 7.52 -3.87 -22.83
CA PRO A 359 8.04 -5.23 -22.95
C PRO A 359 9.12 -5.50 -21.89
N GLY A 360 9.24 -6.75 -21.43
CA GLY A 360 10.25 -7.17 -20.45
C GLY A 360 9.78 -7.09 -19.00
N GLU A 361 8.46 -7.03 -18.79
CA GLU A 361 7.85 -6.98 -17.46
C GLU A 361 7.17 -8.33 -17.12
N LEU A 362 7.28 -8.75 -15.85
CA LEU A 362 6.59 -9.93 -15.33
C LEU A 362 5.31 -9.49 -14.60
N VAL A 363 4.16 -10.01 -14.98
CA VAL A 363 2.88 -9.72 -14.31
C VAL A 363 2.34 -11.02 -13.71
N VAL A 364 2.11 -11.04 -12.40
CA VAL A 364 1.46 -12.14 -11.70
C VAL A 364 0.04 -11.73 -11.34
N ILE A 365 -0.95 -12.41 -11.91
CA ILE A 365 -2.36 -12.25 -11.56
C ILE A 365 -2.77 -13.49 -10.78
N ASN A 366 -2.92 -13.34 -9.47
CA ASN A 366 -3.49 -14.35 -8.60
C ASN A 366 -5.02 -14.24 -8.64
N LEU A 367 -5.69 -15.35 -8.91
CA LEU A 367 -7.14 -15.47 -9.00
C LEU A 367 -7.61 -16.30 -7.80
N SER A 368 -8.35 -15.67 -6.89
CA SER A 368 -8.80 -16.29 -5.64
C SER A 368 -10.20 -15.80 -5.27
N HIS A 369 -10.86 -16.43 -4.30
CA HIS A 369 -12.16 -15.98 -3.77
C HIS A 369 -13.22 -15.72 -4.85
N GLY A 370 -13.31 -16.59 -5.84
CA GLY A 370 -14.28 -16.55 -6.90
C GLY A 370 -15.70 -16.71 -6.35
N LEU A 371 -16.60 -15.76 -6.63
CA LEU A 371 -17.99 -15.81 -6.19
C LEU A 371 -19.00 -15.63 -7.33
N ASN A 372 -20.13 -16.32 -7.26
CA ASN A 372 -21.29 -16.03 -8.11
C ASN A 372 -22.30 -15.17 -7.34
N THR A 373 -22.24 -13.85 -7.53
CA THR A 373 -23.14 -12.91 -6.85
C THR A 373 -24.60 -13.04 -7.28
N ASP A 374 -24.86 -13.61 -8.46
CA ASP A 374 -26.21 -13.89 -8.95
C ASP A 374 -26.89 -15.02 -8.14
N THR A 375 -26.13 -15.72 -7.29
CA THR A 375 -26.62 -16.83 -6.43
C THR A 375 -26.60 -16.52 -4.92
N PHE A 376 -26.32 -15.27 -4.53
CA PHE A 376 -26.15 -14.82 -3.13
C PHE A 376 -27.34 -14.97 -2.18
N SER A 377 -28.42 -15.66 -2.53
CA SER A 377 -29.68 -15.87 -1.79
C SER A 377 -29.52 -16.48 -0.39
N ARG A 378 -28.77 -15.80 0.50
CA ARG A 378 -28.22 -16.25 1.79
C ARG A 378 -27.40 -17.53 1.73
N ASN A 379 -26.96 -17.94 0.54
CA ASN A 379 -26.09 -19.10 0.38
C ASN A 379 -24.65 -18.73 0.81
N PRO A 380 -24.11 -19.29 1.90
CA PRO A 380 -22.71 -19.07 2.27
C PRO A 380 -21.75 -19.70 1.26
N ASP A 381 -22.19 -20.72 0.50
CA ASP A 381 -21.37 -21.45 -0.47
C ASP A 381 -21.51 -20.87 -1.89
N ALA A 382 -21.52 -19.54 -2.01
CA ALA A 382 -21.67 -18.85 -3.29
C ALA A 382 -20.38 -18.85 -4.15
N HIS A 383 -19.47 -19.79 -3.91
CA HIS A 383 -18.24 -19.96 -4.69
C HIS A 383 -18.55 -20.36 -6.14
N LEU A 384 -17.65 -20.03 -7.05
CA LEU A 384 -17.77 -20.46 -8.45
C LEU A 384 -17.67 -21.98 -8.56
N SER A 385 -18.53 -22.56 -9.39
CA SER A 385 -18.42 -23.96 -9.82
C SER A 385 -17.22 -24.15 -10.77
N GLN A 386 -16.78 -25.38 -10.98
CA GLN A 386 -15.75 -25.69 -11.98
C GLN A 386 -16.11 -25.14 -13.38
N GLN A 387 -17.36 -25.27 -13.81
CA GLN A 387 -17.80 -24.76 -15.13
C GLN A 387 -17.72 -23.22 -15.22
N GLU A 388 -17.95 -22.51 -14.12
CA GLU A 388 -17.81 -21.06 -14.05
C GLU A 388 -16.35 -20.63 -14.11
N TRP A 389 -15.47 -21.31 -13.37
CA TRP A 389 -14.02 -21.13 -13.49
C TRP A 389 -13.53 -21.36 -14.92
N GLU A 390 -14.02 -22.40 -15.61
CA GLU A 390 -13.69 -22.66 -17.02
C GLU A 390 -14.15 -21.52 -17.94
N ARG A 391 -15.32 -20.94 -17.70
CA ARG A 391 -15.82 -19.77 -18.46
C ARG A 391 -14.94 -18.54 -18.24
N LEU A 392 -14.54 -18.28 -16.99
CA LEU A 392 -13.62 -17.19 -16.67
C LEU A 392 -12.25 -17.41 -17.34
N MET A 393 -11.66 -18.60 -17.20
CA MET A 393 -10.38 -18.94 -17.83
C MET A 393 -10.44 -18.82 -19.35
N THR A 394 -11.56 -19.21 -19.97
CA THR A 394 -11.80 -19.01 -21.41
C THR A 394 -11.73 -17.53 -21.79
N GLN A 395 -12.31 -16.63 -21.00
CA GLN A 395 -12.18 -15.18 -21.23
C GLN A 395 -10.74 -14.69 -21.03
N LEU A 396 -10.03 -15.21 -20.04
CA LEU A 396 -8.63 -14.86 -19.76
C LEU A 396 -7.65 -15.36 -20.83
N LEU A 397 -8.07 -16.25 -21.75
CA LEU A 397 -7.29 -16.58 -22.96
C LEU A 397 -7.09 -15.37 -23.89
N ALA A 398 -7.78 -14.25 -23.67
CA ALA A 398 -7.53 -13.00 -24.39
C ALA A 398 -6.35 -12.19 -23.82
N VAL A 399 -5.79 -12.54 -22.65
CA VAL A 399 -4.56 -11.92 -22.13
C VAL A 399 -3.39 -12.28 -23.03
N LYS A 400 -2.75 -11.32 -23.70
CA LYS A 400 -1.52 -11.53 -24.46
C LYS A 400 -0.35 -11.83 -23.53
N ASN A 401 0.72 -12.40 -24.06
CA ASN A 401 1.96 -12.66 -23.31
C ASN A 401 1.80 -13.58 -22.09
N ARG A 402 0.75 -14.41 -22.02
CA ARG A 402 0.67 -15.48 -21.02
C ARG A 402 1.92 -16.36 -21.12
N ALA A 403 2.43 -16.84 -19.99
CA ALA A 403 3.65 -17.66 -19.94
C ALA A 403 3.42 -19.09 -20.47
N THR A 404 3.01 -19.23 -21.73
CA THR A 404 2.75 -20.52 -22.39
C THR A 404 4.04 -21.28 -22.70
N HIS A 405 5.20 -20.64 -22.59
CA HIS A 405 6.51 -21.28 -22.74
C HIS A 405 6.91 -22.12 -21.53
N ILE A 406 6.27 -21.93 -20.37
CA ILE A 406 6.47 -22.74 -19.17
C ILE A 406 5.50 -23.92 -19.22
N THR A 407 5.95 -25.05 -19.78
CA THR A 407 5.10 -26.23 -20.05
C THR A 407 5.32 -27.39 -19.09
N GLN A 408 6.24 -27.25 -18.13
CA GLN A 408 6.60 -28.33 -17.22
C GLN A 408 5.47 -28.53 -16.20
N PRO A 409 4.85 -29.73 -16.15
CA PRO A 409 3.83 -30.00 -15.14
C PRO A 409 4.47 -29.97 -13.75
N ASN A 410 3.76 -29.41 -12.76
CA ASN A 410 4.22 -29.32 -11.36
C ASN A 410 5.54 -28.57 -11.15
N VAL A 411 5.96 -27.72 -12.10
CA VAL A 411 7.11 -26.83 -11.87
C VAL A 411 6.84 -25.91 -10.69
N ASP A 412 7.78 -25.79 -9.77
CA ASP A 412 7.78 -24.71 -8.78
C ASP A 412 8.35 -23.45 -9.45
N LEU A 413 7.44 -22.54 -9.82
CA LEU A 413 7.73 -21.31 -10.53
C LEU A 413 8.70 -20.42 -9.74
N THR A 414 8.76 -20.59 -8.42
CA THR A 414 9.61 -19.75 -7.57
C THR A 414 11.10 -20.06 -7.72
N TYR A 415 11.46 -21.22 -8.31
CA TYR A 415 12.84 -21.58 -8.67
C TYR A 415 13.26 -21.12 -10.06
N LEU A 416 12.31 -20.70 -10.90
CA LEU A 416 12.61 -20.18 -12.22
C LEU A 416 13.29 -18.81 -12.08
N THR A 417 14.36 -18.61 -12.85
CA THR A 417 15.02 -17.31 -12.92
C THR A 417 14.13 -16.30 -13.64
N LEU A 418 14.37 -15.00 -13.46
CA LEU A 418 13.69 -13.97 -14.24
C LEU A 418 13.85 -14.19 -15.75
N SER A 419 14.99 -14.73 -16.18
CA SER A 419 15.21 -15.14 -17.57
C SER A 419 14.35 -16.32 -17.99
N ASP A 420 14.12 -17.31 -17.13
CA ASP A 420 13.23 -18.42 -17.46
C ASP A 420 11.76 -17.95 -17.55
N LEU A 421 11.38 -16.98 -16.72
CA LEU A 421 10.04 -16.44 -16.65
C LEU A 421 9.69 -15.53 -17.83
N LEU A 422 10.59 -14.62 -18.19
CA LEU A 422 10.39 -13.71 -19.32
C LEU A 422 10.91 -14.35 -20.61
N PRO A 423 10.12 -14.56 -21.67
CA PRO A 423 10.61 -15.17 -22.90
C PRO A 423 11.63 -14.26 -23.63
N PRO A 424 12.51 -14.80 -24.49
CA PRO A 424 13.34 -13.97 -25.36
C PRO A 424 12.50 -13.00 -26.20
N ALA A 425 13.00 -11.79 -26.46
CA ALA A 425 12.31 -10.88 -27.36
C ALA A 425 12.27 -11.44 -28.79
N ASN A 426 11.17 -11.20 -29.51
CA ASN A 426 10.92 -11.70 -30.87
C ASN A 426 11.90 -11.15 -31.94
N ASN A 427 12.90 -10.36 -31.55
CA ASN A 427 13.89 -9.73 -32.42
C ASN A 427 15.28 -10.40 -32.38
N GLY A 428 15.44 -11.50 -31.64
CA GLY A 428 16.71 -12.23 -31.54
C GLY A 428 17.80 -11.54 -30.70
N ASP A 429 17.47 -10.43 -30.01
CA ASP A 429 18.36 -9.75 -29.10
C ASP A 429 18.25 -10.38 -27.70
N ALA A 430 19.27 -11.13 -27.28
CA ALA A 430 19.29 -11.81 -25.99
C ALA A 430 19.28 -10.86 -24.78
N SER A 431 19.66 -9.58 -24.97
CA SER A 431 19.60 -8.55 -23.93
C SER A 431 18.18 -8.00 -23.70
N ARG A 432 17.23 -8.36 -24.58
CA ARG A 432 15.83 -7.94 -24.49
C ARG A 432 14.92 -9.13 -24.25
N ARG A 433 13.96 -8.96 -23.34
CA ARG A 433 12.93 -9.96 -23.06
C ARG A 433 11.55 -9.48 -23.50
N GLY A 434 10.71 -10.42 -23.89
CA GLY A 434 9.27 -10.20 -23.94
C GLY A 434 8.70 -10.18 -22.52
N SER A 435 7.51 -9.60 -22.36
CA SER A 435 6.78 -9.68 -21.09
C SER A 435 6.19 -11.07 -20.89
N ALA A 436 5.89 -11.41 -19.64
CA ALA A 436 5.19 -12.65 -19.30
C ALA A 436 4.08 -12.36 -18.29
N VAL A 437 2.92 -13.00 -18.49
CA VAL A 437 1.80 -12.97 -17.56
C VAL A 437 1.58 -14.37 -16.97
N LEU A 438 1.70 -14.49 -15.66
CA LEU A 438 1.36 -15.69 -14.90
C LEU A 438 -0.06 -15.55 -14.38
N LEU A 439 -0.98 -16.39 -14.86
CA LEU A 439 -2.33 -16.51 -14.31
C LEU A 439 -2.34 -17.63 -13.28
N VAL A 440 -2.35 -17.29 -12.00
CA VAL A 440 -2.29 -18.26 -10.91
C VAL A 440 -3.71 -18.44 -10.36
N VAL A 441 -4.21 -19.67 -10.33
CA VAL A 441 -5.51 -19.99 -9.73
C VAL A 441 -5.30 -20.58 -8.34
N ASP A 442 -5.86 -19.89 -7.35
CA ASP A 442 -5.78 -20.15 -5.93
C ASP A 442 -7.18 -20.20 -5.32
N ASP A 443 -7.96 -21.19 -5.72
CA ASP A 443 -9.31 -21.38 -5.20
C ASP A 443 -9.78 -22.83 -5.28
N ILE A 444 -10.95 -23.05 -4.68
CA ILE A 444 -11.76 -24.26 -4.72
C ILE A 444 -13.08 -24.01 -5.45
N THR A 445 -13.80 -25.08 -5.75
CA THR A 445 -15.08 -25.01 -6.46
C THR A 445 -16.26 -25.36 -5.55
N SER A 446 -17.42 -24.75 -5.81
CA SER A 446 -18.64 -25.03 -5.02
C SER A 446 -19.25 -26.40 -5.26
N ASP A 447 -18.99 -27.05 -6.40
CA ASP A 447 -19.63 -28.32 -6.77
C ASP A 447 -19.10 -29.53 -6.00
N ASN A 448 -17.85 -29.48 -5.52
CA ASN A 448 -17.23 -30.61 -4.82
C ASN A 448 -16.19 -30.20 -3.75
N ASN A 449 -16.03 -28.89 -3.50
CA ASN A 449 -15.06 -28.34 -2.56
C ASN A 449 -13.62 -28.80 -2.82
N GLN A 450 -13.31 -29.11 -4.08
CA GLN A 450 -11.96 -29.43 -4.55
C GLN A 450 -11.35 -28.19 -5.18
N ARG A 451 -10.03 -28.22 -5.28
CA ARG A 451 -9.27 -27.25 -6.06
C ARG A 451 -9.79 -27.17 -7.49
N VAL A 452 -9.85 -25.95 -8.05
CA VAL A 452 -10.17 -25.72 -9.47
C VAL A 452 -9.29 -26.59 -10.38
N ASP A 453 -9.88 -27.39 -11.26
CA ASP A 453 -9.14 -28.19 -12.25
C ASP A 453 -8.70 -27.32 -13.44
N LEU A 454 -7.41 -27.33 -13.73
CA LEU A 454 -6.79 -26.58 -14.84
C LEU A 454 -6.48 -27.47 -16.05
N SER A 455 -6.83 -28.75 -16.04
CA SER A 455 -6.47 -29.73 -17.08
C SER A 455 -6.84 -29.29 -18.50
N LYS A 456 -8.03 -28.68 -18.69
CA LYS A 456 -8.50 -28.12 -19.97
C LYS A 456 -7.65 -26.94 -20.50
N PHE A 457 -6.93 -26.27 -19.60
CA PHE A 457 -6.10 -25.10 -19.90
C PHE A 457 -4.61 -25.40 -19.72
N ALA A 458 -4.22 -26.68 -19.68
CA ALA A 458 -2.82 -27.09 -19.56
C ALA A 458 -1.96 -26.42 -20.65
N ASN A 459 -0.78 -25.93 -20.25
CA ASN A 459 0.17 -25.21 -21.10
C ASN A 459 -0.36 -23.89 -21.73
N GLN A 460 -1.51 -23.37 -21.27
CA GLN A 460 -2.05 -22.10 -21.76
C GLN A 460 -1.70 -20.91 -20.86
N GLY A 461 -0.71 -21.07 -19.98
CA GLY A 461 -0.22 -20.03 -19.06
C GLY A 461 -1.08 -19.86 -17.79
N PHE A 462 -1.85 -20.89 -17.43
CA PHE A 462 -2.53 -21.02 -16.14
C PHE A 462 -1.73 -21.93 -15.24
N PHE A 463 -1.54 -21.47 -14.00
CA PHE A 463 -0.75 -22.16 -13.00
C PHE A 463 -1.55 -22.31 -11.73
N PHE A 464 -1.14 -23.32 -11.00
CA PHE A 464 -1.71 -23.71 -9.73
C PHE A 464 -1.05 -22.92 -8.60
N ARG A 465 -1.79 -22.44 -7.59
CA ARG A 465 -1.18 -21.85 -6.37
C ARG A 465 -0.03 -22.67 -5.78
N GLY A 466 -0.17 -23.99 -5.70
CA GLY A 466 0.88 -24.91 -5.23
C GLY A 466 2.18 -24.90 -6.05
N GLN A 467 2.19 -24.28 -7.24
CA GLN A 467 3.41 -24.02 -8.03
C GLN A 467 4.10 -22.72 -7.63
N LEU A 468 3.53 -21.96 -6.70
CA LEU A 468 4.15 -20.83 -6.03
C LEU A 468 4.33 -21.17 -4.56
N ALA A 469 5.54 -21.60 -4.20
CA ALA A 469 5.94 -21.73 -2.80
C ALA A 469 6.02 -20.34 -2.15
N ILE A 470 4.90 -19.84 -1.62
CA ILE A 470 4.79 -18.55 -0.93
C ILE A 470 3.89 -18.67 0.30
N PHE A 471 4.42 -18.23 1.44
CA PHE A 471 3.68 -18.03 2.69
C PHE A 471 2.88 -16.74 2.60
N ASP A 472 1.58 -16.84 2.88
CA ASP A 472 0.61 -15.75 2.83
C ASP A 472 -0.39 -15.94 3.97
N SER A 473 -0.40 -15.00 4.93
CA SER A 473 -1.29 -15.04 6.08
C SER A 473 -1.47 -13.64 6.66
N TYR A 474 -2.73 -13.19 6.67
CA TYR A 474 -3.09 -11.85 7.11
C TYR A 474 -2.98 -11.71 8.63
N ALA A 475 -2.87 -10.46 9.09
CA ALA A 475 -2.83 -10.15 10.53
C ALA A 475 -4.22 -10.15 11.18
N ASP A 476 -5.29 -10.11 10.38
CA ASP A 476 -6.69 -10.08 10.82
C ASP A 476 -6.97 -9.03 11.90
N THR A 477 -6.43 -7.82 11.71
CA THR A 477 -6.51 -6.74 12.69
C THR A 477 -6.65 -5.37 12.03
N ASN A 478 -7.38 -4.49 12.70
CA ASN A 478 -7.50 -3.07 12.34
C ASN A 478 -6.46 -2.19 13.03
N ASN A 479 -5.57 -2.78 13.84
CA ASN A 479 -4.56 -2.06 14.60
C ASN A 479 -3.21 -2.08 13.86
N LEU A 480 -2.72 -0.90 13.50
CA LEU A 480 -1.45 -0.70 12.79
C LEU A 480 -0.26 -1.39 13.46
N ASN A 481 -0.08 -1.22 14.77
CA ASN A 481 1.05 -1.80 15.48
C ASN A 481 0.98 -3.33 15.56
N ASN A 482 -0.22 -3.88 15.71
CA ASN A 482 -0.43 -5.34 15.71
C ASN A 482 -0.11 -5.92 14.32
N MET A 483 -0.59 -5.30 13.24
CA MET A 483 -0.29 -5.73 11.87
C MET A 483 1.21 -5.64 11.58
N ILE A 484 1.88 -4.55 11.97
CA ILE A 484 3.35 -4.42 11.87
C ILE A 484 4.06 -5.58 12.60
N SER A 485 3.71 -5.82 13.86
CA SER A 485 4.38 -6.83 14.69
C SER A 485 4.14 -8.24 14.16
N ASP A 486 2.91 -8.56 13.81
CA ASP A 486 2.50 -9.86 13.28
C ASP A 486 3.21 -10.18 11.96
N GLN A 487 3.11 -9.28 10.98
CA GLN A 487 3.61 -9.53 9.64
C GLN A 487 5.13 -9.72 9.62
N PHE A 488 5.87 -8.94 10.41
CA PHE A 488 7.32 -9.14 10.49
C PHE A 488 7.73 -10.33 11.35
N ALA A 489 6.98 -10.70 12.39
CA ALA A 489 7.24 -11.94 13.14
C ALA A 489 7.04 -13.18 12.25
N LYS A 490 5.97 -13.19 11.45
CA LYS A 490 5.73 -14.22 10.43
C LYS A 490 6.87 -14.27 9.41
N MET A 491 7.32 -13.11 8.89
CA MET A 491 8.44 -13.06 7.94
C MET A 491 9.72 -13.67 8.52
N GLN A 492 10.07 -13.30 9.75
CA GLN A 492 11.25 -13.82 10.45
C GLN A 492 11.16 -15.32 10.76
N THR A 493 9.95 -15.86 10.90
CA THR A 493 9.70 -17.27 11.19
C THR A 493 9.68 -18.13 9.93
N HIS A 494 9.09 -17.62 8.84
CA HIS A 494 8.83 -18.41 7.63
C HIS A 494 9.84 -18.20 6.51
N ARG A 495 10.67 -17.15 6.58
CA ARG A 495 11.74 -16.87 5.60
C ARG A 495 13.05 -16.55 6.32
N THR A 496 13.71 -17.59 6.79
CA THR A 496 14.97 -17.52 7.53
C THR A 496 16.21 -17.52 6.62
N LYS A 497 16.06 -18.02 5.39
CA LYS A 497 17.08 -18.06 4.34
C LYS A 497 16.48 -17.71 2.98
N ALA A 498 17.31 -17.25 2.05
CA ALA A 498 16.88 -16.82 0.71
C ALA A 498 16.14 -17.93 -0.08
N ASP A 499 16.47 -19.20 0.19
CA ASP A 499 15.89 -20.38 -0.46
C ASP A 499 14.63 -20.94 0.26
N ASP A 500 14.19 -20.33 1.36
CA ASP A 500 12.87 -20.65 1.91
C ASP A 500 11.77 -20.23 0.93
N ALA A 501 10.54 -20.70 1.18
CA ALA A 501 9.37 -20.21 0.48
C ALA A 501 9.35 -18.67 0.46
N MET A 502 8.81 -18.11 -0.62
CA MET A 502 8.57 -16.69 -0.71
C MET A 502 7.71 -16.21 0.46
N PHE A 503 7.84 -14.95 0.84
CA PHE A 503 6.99 -14.34 1.84
C PHE A 503 6.17 -13.19 1.25
N LEU A 504 4.85 -13.25 1.39
CA LEU A 504 3.95 -12.14 1.11
C LEU A 504 3.72 -11.34 2.40
N LEU A 505 4.24 -10.10 2.41
CA LEU A 505 3.94 -9.12 3.45
C LEU A 505 2.55 -8.54 3.17
N SER A 506 1.56 -8.98 3.95
CA SER A 506 0.18 -8.49 3.86
C SER A 506 0.07 -7.21 4.68
N TRP A 507 0.27 -6.08 4.01
CA TRP A 507 0.29 -4.76 4.64
C TRP A 507 -1.09 -4.09 4.54
N THR A 508 -2.08 -4.79 5.09
CA THR A 508 -3.50 -4.42 5.02
C THR A 508 -4.09 -4.44 6.42
N LEU A 509 -4.93 -3.45 6.74
CA LEU A 509 -5.70 -3.42 7.98
C LEU A 509 -7.09 -3.98 7.72
N THR A 510 -7.48 -4.99 8.48
CA THR A 510 -8.80 -5.62 8.39
C THR A 510 -9.84 -4.67 8.95
N GLN A 511 -10.86 -4.36 8.17
CA GLN A 511 -11.98 -3.55 8.63
C GLN A 511 -12.86 -4.35 9.62
N PRO A 512 -13.11 -3.87 10.85
CA PRO A 512 -14.04 -4.52 11.75
C PRO A 512 -15.48 -4.51 11.20
N PRO A 513 -16.30 -5.55 11.46
CA PRO A 513 -17.69 -5.63 10.97
C PRO A 513 -18.54 -4.39 11.29
N GLU A 514 -18.30 -3.74 12.42
CA GLU A 514 -19.01 -2.54 12.86
C GLU A 514 -18.71 -1.32 11.98
N THR A 515 -17.52 -1.30 11.37
CA THR A 515 -17.05 -0.22 10.48
C THR A 515 -17.23 -0.53 9.00
N THR A 516 -17.60 -1.76 8.62
CA THR A 516 -17.97 -2.14 7.24
C THR A 516 -19.12 -1.31 6.66
N ILE A 517 -19.82 -0.56 7.51
CA ILE A 517 -20.96 0.28 7.16
C ILE A 517 -20.58 1.78 7.07
N ILE A 518 -19.52 2.23 7.77
CA ILE A 518 -19.20 3.66 7.98
C ILE A 518 -17.72 4.04 7.78
N GLY A 519 -16.82 3.07 7.73
CA GLY A 519 -15.37 3.28 7.63
C GLY A 519 -14.88 3.25 6.19
N SER A 520 -13.75 3.90 5.95
CA SER A 520 -13.05 3.90 4.66
C SER A 520 -11.88 2.92 4.70
N ILE A 521 -11.92 1.85 3.91
CA ILE A 521 -10.80 0.89 3.78
C ILE A 521 -9.57 1.63 3.25
N VAL A 522 -9.76 2.50 2.26
CA VAL A 522 -8.69 3.34 1.68
C VAL A 522 -8.01 4.20 2.75
N GLN A 523 -8.75 4.77 3.71
CA GLN A 523 -8.15 5.59 4.77
C GLN A 523 -7.25 4.76 5.69
N TYR A 524 -7.73 3.59 6.15
CA TYR A 524 -6.90 2.67 6.95
C TYR A 524 -5.64 2.26 6.20
N ALA A 525 -5.77 1.98 4.90
CA ALA A 525 -4.67 1.58 4.06
C ALA A 525 -3.67 2.74 3.82
N GLN A 526 -4.14 3.98 3.66
CA GLN A 526 -3.27 5.16 3.59
C GLN A 526 -2.47 5.33 4.88
N ASP A 527 -3.10 5.17 6.03
CA ASP A 527 -2.44 5.24 7.34
C ASP A 527 -1.36 4.15 7.49
N ALA A 528 -1.66 2.93 7.02
CA ALA A 528 -0.69 1.84 6.98
C ALA A 528 0.47 2.14 6.01
N ASN A 529 0.18 2.62 4.79
CA ASN A 529 1.19 2.89 3.76
C ASN A 529 2.16 4.00 4.19
N MET A 530 1.68 5.03 4.90
CA MET A 530 2.55 6.06 5.48
C MET A 530 3.60 5.50 6.46
N ALA A 531 3.30 4.38 7.14
CA ALA A 531 4.24 3.69 8.01
C ALA A 531 5.18 2.73 7.27
N LEU A 532 4.84 2.28 6.06
CA LEU A 532 5.52 1.19 5.36
C LEU A 532 7.01 1.47 5.20
N GLY A 533 7.39 2.62 4.64
CA GLY A 533 8.79 2.95 4.37
C GLY A 533 9.65 2.88 5.62
N GLU A 534 9.22 3.51 6.71
CA GLU A 534 9.96 3.53 7.98
C GLU A 534 10.07 2.13 8.60
N LYS A 535 8.97 1.37 8.59
CA LYS A 535 8.93 0.08 9.29
C LYS A 535 9.60 -1.03 8.51
N LEU A 536 9.48 -1.03 7.19
CA LEU A 536 10.15 -1.98 6.29
C LEU A 536 11.66 -1.77 6.28
N TRP A 537 12.12 -0.52 6.18
CA TRP A 537 13.55 -0.15 6.15
C TRP A 537 14.15 0.16 7.51
N ALA A 538 13.46 -0.19 8.60
CA ALA A 538 14.02 -0.10 9.94
C ALA A 538 15.29 -0.97 10.04
N GLN A 539 16.30 -0.47 10.77
CA GLN A 539 17.58 -1.16 10.88
C GLN A 539 17.40 -2.59 11.42
N GLY A 540 17.98 -3.57 10.72
CA GLY A 540 17.89 -4.99 11.07
C GLY A 540 16.54 -5.66 10.75
N ARG A 541 15.57 -4.92 10.18
CA ARG A 541 14.28 -5.50 9.79
C ARG A 541 14.41 -6.49 8.63
N MET A 542 15.22 -6.14 7.65
CA MET A 542 15.52 -6.95 6.48
C MET A 542 17.00 -7.30 6.44
N THR A 543 17.31 -8.45 5.88
CA THR A 543 18.67 -8.92 5.60
C THR A 543 18.71 -9.53 4.21
N ARG A 544 19.87 -9.92 3.68
CA ARG A 544 19.95 -10.67 2.41
C ARG A 544 19.25 -12.04 2.46
N GLN A 545 18.96 -12.56 3.65
CA GLN A 545 18.31 -13.85 3.85
C GLN A 545 16.80 -13.72 4.10
N THR A 546 16.38 -12.57 4.64
CA THR A 546 15.01 -12.34 5.12
C THR A 546 14.53 -10.97 4.68
N TYR A 547 13.65 -10.95 3.69
CA TYR A 547 12.94 -9.78 3.17
C TYR A 547 11.64 -10.27 2.51
N PRO A 548 10.62 -9.41 2.34
CA PRO A 548 9.40 -9.81 1.67
C PRO A 548 9.63 -9.95 0.16
N ASN A 549 9.10 -11.02 -0.42
CA ASN A 549 9.12 -11.21 -1.88
C ASN A 549 7.93 -10.53 -2.56
N VAL A 550 6.83 -10.37 -1.84
CA VAL A 550 5.68 -9.57 -2.29
C VAL A 550 5.33 -8.64 -1.15
N VAL A 551 5.18 -7.35 -1.44
CA VAL A 551 4.60 -6.38 -0.49
C VAL A 551 3.24 -6.01 -1.03
N SER A 552 2.20 -6.61 -0.46
CA SER A 552 0.82 -6.43 -0.90
C SER A 552 0.14 -5.37 -0.04
N VAL A 553 -0.32 -4.29 -0.66
CA VAL A 553 -0.99 -3.17 0.02
C VAL A 553 -2.38 -2.93 -0.56
N ASP A 554 -3.26 -2.38 0.27
CA ASP A 554 -4.40 -1.58 -0.17
C ASP A 554 -3.95 -0.14 -0.42
N ALA A 555 -4.80 0.72 -1.01
CA ALA A 555 -4.49 2.12 -1.31
C ALA A 555 -3.14 2.37 -1.99
N PHE A 556 -2.73 1.44 -2.88
CA PHE A 556 -1.55 1.58 -3.73
C PHE A 556 -1.46 2.97 -4.35
N ASP A 557 -0.31 3.61 -4.18
CA ASP A 557 -0.08 4.97 -4.63
C ASP A 557 0.10 5.04 -6.15
N GLY A 558 -0.29 6.16 -6.75
CA GLY A 558 -0.14 6.39 -8.19
C GLY A 558 1.21 7.00 -8.58
N ASP A 559 2.02 7.40 -7.60
CA ASP A 559 3.30 8.10 -7.79
C ASP A 559 4.52 7.18 -7.73
N GLY A 560 4.33 5.90 -7.38
CA GLY A 560 5.36 4.88 -7.34
C GLY A 560 6.14 4.79 -6.04
N GLU A 561 5.68 5.42 -4.96
CA GLU A 561 6.33 5.40 -3.65
C GLU A 561 6.52 3.96 -3.13
N VAL A 562 5.43 3.18 -3.02
CA VAL A 562 5.49 1.76 -2.62
C VAL A 562 6.36 0.98 -3.59
N SER A 563 6.17 1.18 -4.90
CA SER A 563 6.94 0.47 -5.93
C SER A 563 8.44 0.69 -5.79
N GLY A 564 8.87 1.93 -5.55
CA GLY A 564 10.28 2.25 -5.41
C GLY A 564 10.89 1.73 -4.11
N LEU A 565 10.15 1.78 -2.99
CA LEU A 565 10.57 1.20 -1.72
C LEU A 565 10.79 -0.32 -1.83
N VAL A 566 9.90 -1.01 -2.54
CA VAL A 566 9.96 -2.47 -2.72
C VAL A 566 11.01 -2.84 -3.77
N ALA A 567 11.06 -2.15 -4.90
CA ALA A 567 12.03 -2.43 -5.94
C ALA A 567 13.48 -2.19 -5.45
N ALA A 568 13.71 -1.23 -4.55
CA ALA A 568 15.04 -0.99 -3.95
C ALA A 568 15.61 -2.21 -3.20
N ILE A 569 14.75 -3.12 -2.72
CA ILE A 569 15.19 -4.41 -2.14
C ILE A 569 15.98 -5.21 -3.19
N ASN A 570 15.55 -5.18 -4.45
CA ASN A 570 16.19 -5.89 -5.55
C ASN A 570 17.59 -5.37 -5.89
N TRP A 571 17.88 -4.09 -5.61
CA TRP A 571 19.22 -3.54 -5.78
C TRP A 571 20.10 -3.88 -4.58
N TRP A 572 19.57 -3.79 -3.36
CA TRP A 572 20.35 -3.85 -2.13
C TRP A 572 20.53 -5.24 -1.52
N LEU A 573 19.46 -6.04 -1.40
CA LEU A 573 19.44 -7.25 -0.58
C LEU A 573 19.58 -8.55 -1.36
N THR A 574 19.32 -8.55 -2.66
CA THR A 574 19.34 -9.76 -3.48
C THR A 574 20.77 -10.16 -3.88
N GLY A 575 20.92 -11.39 -4.38
CA GLY A 575 22.16 -11.83 -5.04
C GLY A 575 22.46 -10.98 -6.28
N GLU A 576 23.66 -11.08 -6.84
CA GLU A 576 24.04 -10.33 -8.04
C GLU A 576 24.18 -11.25 -9.24
N CYS A 577 23.79 -10.74 -10.40
CA CYS A 577 23.92 -11.46 -11.65
C CYS A 577 25.22 -11.10 -12.37
N PRO A 578 25.82 -12.05 -13.12
CA PRO A 578 26.93 -11.73 -14.02
C PRO A 578 26.47 -10.73 -15.09
N ALA A 579 27.38 -9.97 -15.70
CA ALA A 579 27.02 -9.13 -16.84
C ALA A 579 26.49 -9.99 -18.02
N LEU A 580 25.53 -9.47 -18.78
CA LEU A 580 24.89 -10.12 -19.93
C LEU A 580 25.81 -10.21 -21.17
#